data_AF-A0A9R1MUX4-F1
#
_entry.id   AF-A0A9R1MUX4-F1
#
_cell.length_a   1.000
_cell.length_b   1.000
_cell.length_c   1.000
_cell.angle_alpha   90.00
_cell.angle_beta   90.00
_cell.angle_gamma   90.00
#
_symmetry.space_group_name_H-M   'P 1'
#
loop_
_entity.id
_entity.type
_entity.pdbx_description
1 polymer ?
#
loop_
_entity_poly.entity_id
_entity_poly.type
_entity_poly.pdbx_seq_one_letter_code
_entity_poly.pdbx_strand_id
1 'polypeptide(L)'
;MPPAGLLARRVVRGRTEPLVRPVRPLRAWTRWLHGGREPQEEEFPYADVPRPGRKWERKPYVTPMKVLIRRAKEERRARQEAPCRVLEHPPANGLLVPHLVEVAHRVHRARERLLSGLASLVKGEAAIPVKRCRFCSEVHIGNIGHEIRTCEGPNSASRNSLHVWRPGTVRDVLGFPYCYHLFDRVGKPRVVHKEKYTVPRLPAILELCIQAGVDVERYPTKRRTRPVYSIDGRIADFELDDEDGSSEAETSPEAWSCQSPLPQTSSACTAHAGDRTEEITVREMSSRTLQSWLEMRSGGVRLMRKYGVVTCGYCPDVQVGPKGHKVRMCKASKHQQRDGQHAWQEATVDDIVPLNHVWHVRDPAGDSVPLANELKRYYGKAPAVVELCVRAGAPVPAQYRSMMRLDVVPPARDEYDLVA
;
A
#
# COMPACT_ATOMS: atom_id res chain seq x y z
N MET A 1 68.37 13.81 18.38
CA MET A 1 69.69 14.11 18.98
C MET A 1 70.04 15.55 18.64
N PRO A 2 70.48 16.38 19.60
CA PRO A 2 70.07 16.53 21.00
C PRO A 2 69.69 18.03 21.28
N PRO A 3 69.61 18.54 22.52
CA PRO A 3 69.30 17.92 23.80
C PRO A 3 68.03 18.51 24.48
N ALA A 4 67.60 17.88 25.57
CA ALA A 4 66.70 18.49 26.55
C ALA A 4 67.48 19.25 27.63
N GLY A 5 66.84 20.20 28.32
CA GLY A 5 67.39 20.91 29.47
C GLY A 5 66.37 21.02 30.61
N LEU A 6 66.61 20.29 31.69
CA LEU A 6 65.83 20.35 32.94
C LEU A 6 66.35 21.50 33.82
N LEU A 7 65.48 22.16 34.60
CA LEU A 7 65.45 22.09 36.08
C LEU A 7 64.53 23.14 36.72
N ALA A 8 64.12 22.87 37.96
CA ALA A 8 63.16 23.65 38.73
C ALA A 8 63.82 24.62 39.74
N ARG A 9 63.12 25.69 40.16
CA ARG A 9 62.60 25.83 41.55
C ARG A 9 61.87 27.17 41.85
N ARG A 10 60.80 27.01 42.64
CA ARG A 10 60.11 27.91 43.62
C ARG A 10 60.33 29.44 43.63
N VAL A 11 59.22 30.16 43.40
CA VAL A 11 58.51 31.10 44.33
C VAL A 11 59.30 32.16 45.12
N VAL A 12 59.03 33.44 44.81
CA VAL A 12 58.73 34.52 45.80
C VAL A 12 57.56 35.37 45.26
N ARG A 13 56.76 35.97 46.15
CA ARG A 13 55.57 36.80 45.83
C ARG A 13 55.94 38.24 45.40
N GLY A 14 55.15 38.80 44.48
CA GLY A 14 54.97 40.24 44.27
C GLY A 14 53.56 40.51 43.75
N ARG A 15 52.83 41.47 44.34
CA ARG A 15 51.42 41.78 43.98
C ARG A 15 51.34 42.67 42.73
N THR A 16 50.38 42.38 41.85
CA THR A 16 49.58 43.39 41.12
C THR A 16 48.37 42.69 40.49
N GLU A 17 47.17 43.26 40.66
CA GLU A 17 45.92 42.73 40.09
C GLU A 17 45.73 43.18 38.63
N PRO A 18 44.96 42.41 37.84
CA PRO A 18 43.80 43.07 37.23
C PRO A 18 42.51 42.21 37.17
N LEU A 19 41.42 42.80 37.69
CA LEU A 19 40.06 42.81 37.15
C LEU A 19 39.54 41.53 36.44
N VAL A 20 39.00 40.60 37.23
CA VAL A 20 38.05 39.58 36.75
C VAL A 20 36.66 40.20 36.60
N ARG A 21 36.05 40.11 35.40
CA ARG A 21 34.65 40.49 35.19
C ARG A 21 33.70 39.47 35.86
N PRO A 22 32.72 39.89 36.68
CA PRO A 22 31.83 38.95 37.36
C PRO A 22 30.78 38.35 36.42
N VAL A 23 30.62 37.03 36.49
CA VAL A 23 29.48 36.31 35.90
C VAL A 23 28.21 36.75 36.62
N ARG A 24 27.26 37.36 35.92
CA ARG A 24 25.95 37.71 36.48
C ARG A 24 25.05 36.46 36.57
N PRO A 25 24.31 36.25 37.67
CA PRO A 25 23.32 35.18 37.74
C PRO A 25 22.19 35.43 36.73
N LEU A 26 21.75 34.39 36.04
CA LEU A 26 20.51 34.40 35.27
C LEU A 26 19.34 34.64 36.21
N ARG A 27 18.67 35.80 36.06
CA ARG A 27 17.48 36.14 36.83
C ARG A 27 16.37 35.13 36.50
N ALA A 28 15.77 34.54 37.53
CA ALA A 28 14.52 33.81 37.38
C ALA A 28 13.42 34.78 36.93
N TRP A 29 12.73 34.44 35.84
CA TRP A 29 11.50 35.13 35.43
C TRP A 29 10.32 34.34 35.97
N THR A 30 9.72 34.82 37.06
CA THR A 30 8.43 34.36 37.56
C THR A 30 7.37 34.59 36.48
N ARG A 31 6.91 33.51 35.84
CA ARG A 31 5.81 33.58 34.88
C ARG A 31 4.50 33.67 35.65
N TRP A 32 3.76 34.74 35.40
CA TRP A 32 2.45 34.99 35.99
C TRP A 32 1.48 33.85 35.67
N LEU A 33 0.81 33.34 36.70
CA LEU A 33 -0.27 32.37 36.57
C LEU A 33 -1.54 33.09 36.11
N HIS A 34 -1.82 33.05 34.80
CA HIS A 34 -3.19 33.21 34.33
C HIS A 34 -3.85 31.84 34.24
N GLY A 35 -5.10 31.77 34.71
CA GLY A 35 -5.80 30.51 34.91
C GLY A 35 -5.84 29.64 33.66
N GLY A 36 -5.52 28.36 33.84
CA GLY A 36 -5.72 27.37 32.80
C GLY A 36 -7.21 27.20 32.53
N ARG A 37 -7.71 27.82 31.45
CA ARG A 37 -8.80 27.20 30.70
C ARG A 37 -8.25 25.87 30.22
N GLU A 38 -8.84 24.76 30.64
CA GLU A 38 -8.52 23.46 30.03
C GLU A 38 -8.65 23.62 28.51
N PRO A 39 -7.75 23.02 27.72
CA PRO A 39 -8.02 22.90 26.30
C PRO A 39 -9.28 22.04 26.21
N GLN A 40 -10.41 22.68 25.89
CA GLN A 40 -11.53 21.95 25.31
C GLN A 40 -10.92 21.17 24.14
N GLU A 41 -11.05 19.85 24.18
CA GLU A 41 -10.67 19.01 23.05
C GLU A 41 -11.62 19.39 21.91
N GLU A 42 -11.23 20.38 21.10
CA GLU A 42 -11.90 20.70 19.85
C GLU A 42 -11.86 19.43 19.02
N GLU A 43 -13.01 18.73 18.99
CA GLU A 43 -13.17 17.47 18.28
C GLU A 43 -12.97 17.75 16.79
N PHE A 44 -11.72 17.56 16.35
CA PHE A 44 -11.30 18.04 15.05
C PHE A 44 -12.08 17.27 13.98
N PRO A 45 -12.90 17.93 13.14
CA PRO A 45 -13.70 17.23 12.14
C PRO A 45 -12.83 16.34 11.25
N TYR A 46 -13.26 15.09 11.04
CA TYR A 46 -12.48 14.07 10.30
C TYR A 46 -11.23 13.56 11.04
N ALA A 47 -11.28 13.44 12.37
CA ALA A 47 -10.23 12.78 13.17
C ALA A 47 -9.98 11.31 12.77
N ASP A 48 -11.03 10.61 12.31
CA ASP A 48 -10.99 9.22 11.84
C ASP A 48 -10.57 9.07 10.36
N VAL A 49 -10.45 10.16 9.60
CA VAL A 49 -9.95 10.15 8.23
C VAL A 49 -8.42 10.22 8.22
N PRO A 50 -7.71 9.20 7.69
CA PRO A 50 -6.25 9.24 7.61
C PRO A 50 -5.77 10.42 6.77
N ARG A 51 -5.02 11.34 7.39
CA ARG A 51 -4.45 12.49 6.67
C ARG A 51 -3.18 12.07 5.93
N PRO A 52 -3.09 12.29 4.61
CA PRO A 52 -1.83 12.12 3.88
C PRO A 52 -0.74 13.02 4.47
N GLY A 53 0.41 12.45 4.82
CA GLY A 53 1.60 13.23 5.19
C GLY A 53 2.08 14.08 4.01
N ARG A 54 2.84 15.15 4.29
CA ARG A 54 3.31 16.06 3.23
C ARG A 54 4.25 15.29 2.28
N LYS A 55 4.24 15.62 0.99
CA LYS A 55 4.99 14.90 -0.07
C LYS A 55 6.51 14.78 0.17
N TRP A 56 7.08 15.64 1.03
CA TRP A 56 8.49 15.61 1.42
C TRP A 56 8.78 14.90 2.74
N GLU A 57 7.75 14.65 3.54
CA GLU A 57 7.85 13.91 4.80
C GLU A 57 7.94 12.41 4.53
N ARG A 58 8.49 11.68 5.50
CA ARG A 58 8.54 10.23 5.43
C ARG A 58 7.23 9.66 5.96
N LYS A 59 6.68 8.65 5.28
CA LYS A 59 5.64 7.77 5.84
C LYS A 59 6.07 7.31 7.25
N PRO A 60 5.22 7.39 8.27
CA PRO A 60 5.51 6.87 9.60
C PRO A 60 5.99 5.41 9.55
N TYR A 61 6.88 5.02 10.47
CA TYR A 61 7.28 3.61 10.59
C TYR A 61 6.20 2.83 11.35
N VAL A 62 5.78 1.70 10.80
CA VAL A 62 4.80 0.78 11.44
C VAL A 62 5.38 0.22 12.75
N THR A 63 6.59 -0.35 12.71
CA THR A 63 7.36 -0.73 13.90
C THR A 63 8.29 0.43 14.34
N PRO A 64 8.28 0.85 15.62
CA PRO A 64 9.18 1.88 16.12
C PRO A 64 10.67 1.59 15.88
N MET A 65 11.44 2.61 15.48
CA MET A 65 12.85 2.48 15.10
C MET A 65 13.72 1.76 16.14
N LYS A 66 13.49 2.00 17.45
CA LYS A 66 14.22 1.32 18.54
C LYS A 66 14.02 -0.21 18.50
N VAL A 67 12.82 -0.69 18.16
CA VAL A 67 12.50 -2.12 18.04
C VAL A 67 13.14 -2.71 16.79
N LEU A 68 13.14 -2.00 15.66
CA LEU A 68 13.84 -2.42 14.43
C LEU A 68 15.35 -2.56 14.66
N ILE A 69 15.98 -1.59 15.33
CA ILE A 69 17.40 -1.64 15.70
C ILE A 69 17.69 -2.84 16.62
N ARG A 70 16.81 -3.11 17.60
CA ARG A 70 16.96 -4.26 18.50
C ARG A 70 16.91 -5.59 17.74
N ARG A 71 15.87 -5.80 16.92
CA ARG A 71 15.72 -6.98 16.05
C ARG A 71 16.94 -7.20 15.15
N ALA A 72 17.49 -6.13 14.57
CA ALA A 72 18.67 -6.22 13.71
C ALA A 72 19.96 -6.60 14.47
N LYS A 73 20.10 -6.18 15.74
CA LYS A 73 21.21 -6.61 16.62
C LYS A 73 21.07 -8.06 17.05
N GLU A 74 19.86 -8.50 17.38
CA GLU A 74 19.53 -9.89 17.73
C GLU A 74 19.83 -10.83 16.55
N GLU A 75 19.33 -10.52 15.36
CA GLU A 75 19.61 -11.28 14.13
C GLU A 75 21.11 -11.27 13.74
N ARG A 76 21.86 -10.20 14.04
CA ARG A 76 23.31 -10.18 13.85
C ARG A 76 24.03 -11.16 14.79
N ARG A 77 23.65 -11.21 16.07
CA ARG A 77 24.23 -12.16 17.05
C ARG A 77 23.91 -13.59 16.70
N ALA A 78 22.64 -13.90 16.39
CA ALA A 78 22.21 -15.24 16.01
C ALA A 78 22.95 -15.79 14.78
N ARG A 79 23.38 -14.94 13.83
CA ARG A 79 24.24 -15.33 12.71
C ARG A 79 25.72 -15.52 13.06
N GLN A 80 26.20 -14.90 14.13
CA GLN A 80 27.56 -15.11 14.64
C GLN A 80 27.64 -16.38 15.48
N GLU A 81 26.58 -16.68 16.23
CA GLU A 81 26.44 -17.89 17.06
C GLU A 81 26.15 -19.14 16.21
N ALA A 82 25.34 -19.01 15.15
CA ALA A 82 25.03 -20.10 14.21
C ALA A 82 25.22 -19.64 12.74
N PRO A 83 26.46 -19.67 12.20
CA PRO A 83 26.76 -19.27 10.82
C PRO A 83 26.05 -20.12 9.77
N CYS A 84 25.95 -21.44 10.04
CA CYS A 84 25.15 -22.39 9.29
C CYS A 84 23.89 -22.74 10.10
N ARG A 85 22.71 -22.34 9.63
CA ARG A 85 21.43 -22.69 10.27
C ARG A 85 20.34 -23.02 9.27
N VAL A 86 19.48 -23.98 9.60
CA VAL A 86 18.22 -24.20 8.90
C VAL A 86 17.33 -22.98 9.13
N LEU A 87 16.62 -22.51 8.10
CA LEU A 87 15.52 -21.58 8.33
C LEU A 87 14.31 -22.41 8.76
N GLU A 88 13.90 -22.28 10.02
CA GLU A 88 12.87 -23.19 10.58
C GLU A 88 11.46 -22.87 10.08
N HIS A 89 11.14 -21.60 9.85
CA HIS A 89 9.75 -21.16 9.69
C HIS A 89 9.40 -20.71 8.27
N PRO A 90 8.28 -21.19 7.70
CA PRO A 90 7.73 -20.62 6.48
C PRO A 90 7.16 -19.21 6.74
N PRO A 91 7.24 -18.30 5.76
CA PRO A 91 7.77 -18.51 4.41
C PRO A 91 9.25 -18.14 4.27
N ALA A 92 9.99 -17.93 5.36
CA ALA A 92 11.40 -17.53 5.30
C ALA A 92 12.29 -18.65 4.74
N ASN A 93 11.92 -19.90 5.00
CA ASN A 93 12.62 -21.12 4.60
C ASN A 93 12.31 -21.64 3.18
N GLY A 94 11.59 -20.87 2.35
CA GLY A 94 11.22 -21.28 0.99
C GLY A 94 9.90 -22.03 0.88
N LEU A 95 9.43 -22.68 1.95
CA LEU A 95 8.15 -23.38 1.97
C LEU A 95 6.98 -22.40 2.03
N LEU A 96 5.83 -22.82 1.50
CA LEU A 96 4.56 -22.13 1.67
C LEU A 96 4.06 -22.26 3.12
N VAL A 97 3.21 -21.31 3.54
CA VAL A 97 2.45 -21.41 4.80
C VAL A 97 1.09 -22.04 4.49
N PRO A 98 0.81 -23.31 4.83
CA PRO A 98 -0.33 -24.06 4.27
C PRO A 98 -1.69 -23.38 4.50
N HIS A 99 -1.96 -22.96 5.74
CA HIS A 99 -3.22 -22.28 6.10
C HIS A 99 -3.40 -20.88 5.48
N LEU A 100 -2.40 -20.35 4.78
CA LEU A 100 -2.48 -19.09 4.03
C LEU A 100 -2.67 -19.30 2.52
N VAL A 101 -2.48 -20.50 1.98
CA VAL A 101 -2.69 -20.80 0.55
C VAL A 101 -4.15 -20.54 0.16
N GLU A 102 -5.10 -21.09 0.93
CA GLU A 102 -6.53 -20.81 0.71
C GLU A 102 -6.90 -19.32 0.89
N VAL A 103 -6.17 -18.60 1.76
CA VAL A 103 -6.38 -17.16 1.95
C VAL A 103 -5.91 -16.42 0.71
N ALA A 104 -4.78 -16.81 0.13
CA ALA A 104 -4.26 -16.25 -1.11
C ALA A 104 -5.22 -16.48 -2.29
N HIS A 105 -5.77 -17.69 -2.47
CA HIS A 105 -6.79 -17.94 -3.50
C HIS A 105 -8.09 -17.15 -3.28
N ARG A 106 -8.53 -16.99 -2.02
CA ARG A 106 -9.67 -16.11 -1.69
C ARG A 106 -9.39 -14.65 -2.06
N VAL A 107 -8.24 -14.10 -1.66
CA VAL A 107 -7.84 -12.72 -2.00
C VAL A 107 -7.73 -12.53 -3.52
N HIS A 108 -7.20 -13.51 -4.25
CA HIS A 108 -7.13 -13.47 -5.71
C HIS A 108 -8.52 -13.37 -6.36
N ARG A 109 -9.41 -14.31 -6.04
CA ARG A 109 -10.79 -14.34 -6.58
C ARG A 109 -11.59 -13.12 -6.16
N ALA A 110 -11.44 -12.67 -4.92
CA ALA A 110 -12.07 -11.45 -4.42
C ALA A 110 -11.60 -10.20 -5.20
N ARG A 111 -10.30 -10.12 -5.53
CA ARG A 111 -9.75 -9.05 -6.40
C ARG A 111 -10.35 -9.08 -7.81
N GLU A 112 -10.53 -10.26 -8.40
CA GLU A 112 -11.13 -10.41 -9.74
C GLU A 112 -12.60 -10.00 -9.75
N ARG A 113 -13.39 -10.52 -8.82
CA ARG A 113 -14.81 -10.16 -8.62
C ARG A 113 -14.97 -8.66 -8.38
N LEU A 114 -14.12 -8.08 -7.55
CA LEU A 114 -14.07 -6.64 -7.30
C LEU A 114 -13.81 -5.83 -8.58
N LEU A 115 -12.79 -6.19 -9.37
CA LEU A 115 -12.45 -5.47 -10.60
C LEU A 115 -13.57 -5.56 -11.64
N SER A 116 -14.21 -6.72 -11.75
CA SER A 116 -15.40 -6.91 -12.60
C SER A 116 -16.57 -6.05 -12.12
N GLY A 117 -16.92 -6.12 -10.83
CA GLY A 117 -18.02 -5.36 -10.24
C GLY A 117 -17.82 -3.84 -10.36
N LEU A 118 -16.60 -3.34 -10.10
CA LEU A 118 -16.26 -1.93 -10.32
C LEU A 118 -16.37 -1.52 -11.79
N ALA A 119 -16.00 -2.40 -12.73
CA ALA A 119 -16.17 -2.10 -14.16
C ALA A 119 -17.65 -1.95 -14.52
N SER A 120 -18.51 -2.85 -14.05
CA SER A 120 -19.96 -2.78 -14.25
C SER A 120 -20.58 -1.55 -13.59
N LEU A 121 -20.22 -1.21 -12.34
CA LEU A 121 -20.77 -0.04 -11.64
C LEU A 121 -20.33 1.31 -12.23
N VAL A 122 -19.17 1.38 -12.91
CA VAL A 122 -18.63 2.62 -13.49
C VAL A 122 -18.95 2.76 -14.99
N LYS A 123 -19.30 1.67 -15.69
CA LYS A 123 -19.50 1.66 -17.15
C LYS A 123 -20.74 0.92 -17.66
N GLY A 124 -21.49 0.24 -16.81
CA GLY A 124 -22.72 -0.46 -17.18
C GLY A 124 -23.89 0.49 -17.47
N GLU A 125 -25.06 -0.07 -17.69
CA GLU A 125 -26.25 0.71 -18.06
C GLU A 125 -26.72 1.64 -16.93
N ALA A 126 -26.67 1.15 -15.69
CA ALA A 126 -26.85 1.94 -14.48
C ALA A 126 -25.52 2.50 -13.91
N ALA A 127 -24.62 2.95 -14.79
CA ALA A 127 -23.31 3.47 -14.36
C ALA A 127 -23.44 4.69 -13.45
N ILE A 128 -22.73 4.64 -12.32
CA ILE A 128 -22.55 5.79 -11.42
C ILE A 128 -21.33 6.58 -11.90
N PRO A 129 -21.47 7.85 -12.31
CA PRO A 129 -20.35 8.57 -12.87
C PRO A 129 -19.26 8.87 -11.83
N VAL A 130 -18.02 8.59 -12.25
CA VAL A 130 -16.82 8.96 -11.50
C VAL A 130 -16.25 10.23 -12.13
N LYS A 131 -15.90 11.22 -11.30
CA LYS A 131 -15.13 12.40 -11.70
C LYS A 131 -13.77 12.35 -11.03
N ARG A 132 -12.72 12.67 -11.79
CA ARG A 132 -11.36 12.86 -11.27
C ARG A 132 -10.91 14.30 -11.51
N CYS A 133 -10.12 14.86 -10.61
CA CYS A 133 -9.48 16.14 -10.87
C CYS A 133 -8.41 16.00 -11.96
N ARG A 134 -8.26 17.04 -12.81
CA ARG A 134 -7.17 17.13 -13.81
C ARG A 134 -5.78 17.28 -13.17
N PHE A 135 -5.72 17.86 -11.96
CA PHE A 135 -4.48 18.41 -11.39
C PHE A 135 -4.01 17.75 -10.09
N CYS A 136 -4.88 17.03 -9.38
CA CYS A 136 -4.54 16.25 -8.18
C CYS A 136 -5.24 14.88 -8.22
N SER A 137 -5.01 14.06 -7.20
CA SER A 137 -5.59 12.71 -7.06
C SER A 137 -7.01 12.69 -6.46
N GLU A 138 -7.64 13.84 -6.22
CA GLU A 138 -8.99 13.87 -5.65
C GLU A 138 -10.03 13.40 -6.69
N VAL A 139 -10.96 12.59 -6.20
CA VAL A 139 -12.00 11.91 -6.96
C VAL A 139 -13.34 12.21 -6.30
N HIS A 140 -14.40 12.26 -7.11
CA HIS A 140 -15.77 12.41 -6.68
C HIS A 140 -16.63 11.34 -7.37
N ILE A 141 -17.61 10.81 -6.64
CA ILE A 141 -18.60 9.85 -7.15
C ILE A 141 -19.92 10.62 -7.23
N GLY A 142 -20.46 10.78 -8.45
CA GLY A 142 -21.65 11.60 -8.74
C GLY A 142 -21.58 12.32 -10.10
N ASN A 143 -22.73 12.80 -10.57
CA ASN A 143 -22.86 13.41 -11.90
C ASN A 143 -22.15 14.75 -12.04
N ILE A 144 -22.03 15.53 -10.95
CA ILE A 144 -21.41 16.86 -10.93
C ILE A 144 -20.36 16.90 -9.83
N GLY A 145 -19.12 17.25 -10.19
CA GLY A 145 -18.03 17.32 -9.21
C GLY A 145 -18.19 18.50 -8.23
N HIS A 146 -17.74 18.30 -6.99
CA HIS A 146 -17.92 19.27 -5.92
C HIS A 146 -17.18 20.61 -6.09
N GLU A 147 -17.67 21.63 -5.38
CA GLU A 147 -17.12 22.99 -5.32
C GLU A 147 -16.17 23.19 -4.13
N ILE A 148 -16.02 22.16 -3.27
CA ILE A 148 -15.11 22.18 -2.12
C ILE A 148 -13.66 22.49 -2.55
N ARG A 149 -13.08 23.53 -1.94
CA ARG A 149 -11.79 24.14 -2.33
C ARG A 149 -10.59 23.39 -1.72
N THR A 150 -10.34 22.17 -2.19
CA THR A 150 -9.27 21.26 -1.69
C THR A 150 -8.20 20.89 -2.72
N CYS A 151 -8.17 21.52 -3.89
CA CYS A 151 -7.21 21.17 -4.94
C CYS A 151 -5.77 21.54 -4.56
N GLU A 152 -4.93 20.54 -4.26
CA GLU A 152 -3.47 20.68 -4.10
C GLU A 152 -2.68 20.48 -5.41
N GLY A 153 -3.36 20.58 -6.55
CA GLY A 153 -2.76 20.42 -7.87
C GLY A 153 -1.99 21.68 -8.33
N PRO A 154 -1.16 21.57 -9.39
CA PRO A 154 -0.47 22.73 -9.96
C PRO A 154 -1.43 23.88 -10.26
N ASN A 155 -0.98 25.12 -9.99
CA ASN A 155 -1.74 26.36 -10.14
C ASN A 155 -3.10 26.35 -9.41
N SER A 156 -3.17 25.73 -8.22
CA SER A 156 -4.37 25.74 -7.38
C SER A 156 -4.76 27.13 -6.91
N ALA A 157 -3.78 27.96 -6.51
CA ALA A 157 -4.01 29.31 -6.01
C ALA A 157 -4.78 30.18 -7.01
N SER A 158 -4.39 30.17 -8.30
CA SER A 158 -5.08 30.92 -9.36
C SER A 158 -6.47 30.37 -9.72
N ARG A 159 -6.83 29.18 -9.21
CA ARG A 159 -8.18 28.60 -9.30
C ARG A 159 -8.94 28.66 -7.97
N ASN A 160 -8.47 29.42 -6.97
CA ASN A 160 -9.06 29.44 -5.63
C ASN A 160 -9.21 28.03 -5.01
N SER A 161 -8.20 27.17 -5.24
CA SER A 161 -8.18 25.76 -4.85
C SER A 161 -9.37 24.91 -5.37
N LEU A 162 -10.06 25.36 -6.41
CA LEU A 162 -11.09 24.58 -7.11
C LEU A 162 -10.48 23.48 -7.98
N HIS A 163 -11.23 22.38 -8.07
CA HIS A 163 -10.93 21.25 -8.92
C HIS A 163 -11.42 21.47 -10.35
N VAL A 164 -10.70 20.90 -11.32
CA VAL A 164 -11.15 20.85 -12.72
C VAL A 164 -11.49 19.41 -13.03
N TRP A 165 -12.78 19.11 -12.98
CA TRP A 165 -13.32 17.76 -13.10
C TRP A 165 -13.26 17.23 -14.54
N ARG A 166 -12.91 15.96 -14.67
CA ARG A 166 -12.95 15.17 -15.92
C ARG A 166 -13.57 13.81 -15.63
N PRO A 167 -14.10 13.10 -16.65
CA PRO A 167 -14.49 11.71 -16.51
C PRO A 167 -13.35 10.87 -15.89
N GLY A 168 -13.70 10.16 -14.83
CA GLY A 168 -12.85 9.19 -14.14
C GLY A 168 -13.12 7.76 -14.61
N THR A 169 -12.34 6.84 -14.07
CA THR A 169 -12.37 5.42 -14.42
C THR A 169 -12.27 4.56 -13.15
N VAL A 170 -12.46 3.25 -13.29
CA VAL A 170 -12.20 2.26 -12.24
C VAL A 170 -10.82 2.43 -11.57
N ARG A 171 -9.79 2.85 -12.33
CA ARG A 171 -8.43 3.05 -11.79
C ARG A 171 -8.31 4.26 -10.86
N ASP A 172 -9.20 5.25 -11.01
CA ASP A 172 -9.26 6.43 -10.15
C ASP A 172 -10.01 6.12 -8.84
N VAL A 173 -11.00 5.22 -8.89
CA VAL A 173 -11.69 4.65 -7.72
C VAL A 173 -10.77 3.73 -6.93
N LEU A 174 -10.06 2.82 -7.62
CA LEU A 174 -9.12 1.88 -7.00
C LEU A 174 -7.92 1.59 -7.93
N GLY A 175 -6.76 2.13 -7.56
CA GLY A 175 -5.49 1.84 -8.19
C GLY A 175 -4.62 0.94 -7.33
N PHE A 176 -4.21 -0.22 -7.86
CA PHE A 176 -3.21 -1.09 -7.20
C PHE A 176 -1.78 -0.63 -7.54
N PRO A 177 -0.91 -0.39 -6.54
CA PRO A 177 0.52 -0.20 -6.75
C PRO A 177 1.16 -1.46 -7.32
N TYR A 178 2.19 -1.28 -8.16
CA TYR A 178 2.88 -2.37 -8.85
C TYR A 178 4.24 -2.62 -8.21
N CYS A 179 4.58 -3.87 -7.93
CA CYS A 179 5.95 -4.28 -7.58
C CYS A 179 6.60 -5.03 -8.75
N TYR A 180 7.86 -5.43 -8.61
CA TYR A 180 8.44 -6.45 -9.48
C TYR A 180 8.06 -7.85 -8.99
N HIS A 181 7.91 -8.77 -9.93
CA HIS A 181 7.74 -10.18 -9.64
C HIS A 181 9.04 -10.83 -9.14
N LEU A 182 8.96 -11.76 -8.18
CA LEU A 182 10.11 -12.54 -7.70
C LEU A 182 9.94 -14.04 -7.98
N PHE A 183 10.42 -14.50 -9.14
CA PHE A 183 10.44 -15.93 -9.51
C PHE A 183 11.03 -16.82 -8.41
N ASP A 184 12.17 -16.43 -7.83
CA ASP A 184 12.68 -17.03 -6.60
C ASP A 184 12.84 -15.96 -5.51
N ARG A 185 11.80 -15.81 -4.69
CA ARG A 185 11.77 -14.89 -3.54
C ARG A 185 12.86 -15.17 -2.50
N VAL A 186 13.44 -16.38 -2.43
CA VAL A 186 14.37 -16.76 -1.36
C VAL A 186 15.81 -16.77 -1.85
N GLY A 187 16.13 -17.45 -2.95
CA GLY A 187 17.47 -17.41 -3.56
C GLY A 187 17.79 -16.07 -4.23
N LYS A 188 16.81 -15.44 -4.90
CA LYS A 188 16.96 -14.13 -5.56
C LYS A 188 15.98 -13.07 -5.01
N PRO A 189 16.11 -12.68 -3.72
CA PRO A 189 15.13 -11.87 -3.00
C PRO A 189 15.05 -10.39 -3.41
N ARG A 190 15.70 -9.97 -4.50
CA ARG A 190 15.73 -8.58 -4.99
C ARG A 190 16.01 -8.52 -6.49
N VAL A 191 15.22 -7.72 -7.21
CA VAL A 191 15.55 -7.24 -8.55
C VAL A 191 16.64 -6.17 -8.49
N VAL A 192 17.66 -6.25 -9.34
CA VAL A 192 18.73 -5.23 -9.47
C VAL A 192 18.44 -4.24 -10.59
N HIS A 193 19.12 -3.08 -10.59
CA HIS A 193 18.79 -1.99 -11.53
C HIS A 193 18.89 -2.39 -13.02
N LYS A 194 19.79 -3.30 -13.40
CA LYS A 194 19.92 -3.78 -14.79
C LYS A 194 18.71 -4.61 -15.25
N GLU A 195 17.99 -5.24 -14.31
CA GLU A 195 16.88 -6.17 -14.57
C GLU A 195 15.51 -5.46 -14.66
N LYS A 196 15.46 -4.13 -14.45
CA LYS A 196 14.23 -3.35 -14.34
C LYS A 196 13.31 -3.37 -15.58
N TYR A 197 13.84 -3.81 -16.73
CA TYR A 197 13.11 -3.94 -17.99
C TYR A 197 12.81 -5.41 -18.36
N THR A 198 13.51 -6.37 -17.76
CA THR A 198 13.34 -7.81 -18.05
C THR A 198 12.44 -8.50 -17.03
N VAL A 199 12.48 -8.09 -15.76
CA VAL A 199 11.58 -8.62 -14.74
C VAL A 199 10.22 -7.94 -14.83
N PRO A 200 9.12 -8.69 -14.99
CA PRO A 200 7.80 -8.10 -15.12
C PRO A 200 7.34 -7.40 -13.84
N ARG A 201 6.48 -6.40 -14.01
CA ARG A 201 5.78 -5.73 -12.92
C ARG A 201 4.30 -6.08 -12.91
N LEU A 202 3.75 -6.26 -11.71
CA LEU A 202 2.37 -6.67 -11.47
C LEU A 202 1.83 -6.02 -10.17
N PRO A 203 0.50 -5.95 -9.99
CA PRO A 203 -0.11 -5.44 -8.77
C PRO A 203 0.43 -6.13 -7.51
N ALA A 204 0.81 -5.36 -6.49
CA ALA A 204 1.46 -5.91 -5.29
C ALA A 204 0.56 -6.88 -4.51
N ILE A 205 -0.76 -6.68 -4.52
CA ILE A 205 -1.73 -7.63 -3.95
C ILE A 205 -1.78 -8.96 -4.73
N LEU A 206 -1.50 -8.95 -6.05
CA LEU A 206 -1.43 -10.16 -6.88
C LEU A 206 -0.12 -10.90 -6.61
N GLU A 207 1.02 -10.20 -6.59
CA GLU A 207 2.31 -10.78 -6.19
C GLU A 207 2.25 -11.38 -4.78
N LEU A 208 1.55 -10.72 -3.83
CA LEU A 208 1.36 -11.25 -2.49
C LEU A 208 0.58 -12.56 -2.48
N CYS A 209 -0.42 -12.73 -3.37
CA CYS A 209 -1.12 -14.00 -3.54
C CYS A 209 -0.21 -15.05 -4.18
N ILE A 210 0.58 -14.67 -5.20
CA ILE A 210 1.48 -15.59 -5.89
C ILE A 210 2.57 -16.12 -4.96
N GLN A 211 3.20 -15.24 -4.19
CA GLN A 211 4.19 -15.62 -3.18
C GLN A 211 3.61 -16.43 -2.03
N ALA A 212 2.27 -16.41 -1.86
CA ALA A 212 1.55 -17.15 -0.84
C ALA A 212 0.92 -18.48 -1.32
N GLY A 213 1.13 -18.87 -2.58
CA GLY A 213 0.73 -20.16 -3.13
C GLY A 213 -0.34 -20.14 -4.21
N VAL A 214 -0.73 -18.96 -4.74
CA VAL A 214 -1.53 -18.91 -5.97
C VAL A 214 -0.61 -19.06 -7.17
N ASP A 215 -0.87 -20.03 -8.03
CA ASP A 215 -0.14 -20.18 -9.29
C ASP A 215 -0.84 -19.38 -10.41
N VAL A 216 -0.04 -18.63 -11.16
CA VAL A 216 -0.48 -17.82 -12.30
C VAL A 216 0.54 -18.05 -13.41
N GLU A 217 0.12 -18.70 -14.49
CA GLU A 217 0.98 -19.15 -15.61
C GLU A 217 1.95 -18.06 -16.11
N ARG A 218 1.47 -16.82 -16.26
CA ARG A 218 2.27 -15.66 -16.71
C ARG A 218 3.36 -15.22 -15.72
N TYR A 219 3.28 -15.64 -14.47
CA TYR A 219 4.15 -15.21 -13.36
C TYR A 219 4.60 -16.44 -12.54
N PRO A 220 5.34 -17.38 -13.15
CA PRO A 220 5.77 -18.62 -12.51
C PRO A 220 6.70 -18.33 -11.32
N THR A 221 6.69 -19.18 -10.29
CA THR A 221 7.50 -18.98 -9.07
C THR A 221 8.04 -20.31 -8.59
N LYS A 222 9.34 -20.42 -8.29
CA LYS A 222 9.96 -21.63 -7.73
C LYS A 222 9.29 -21.97 -6.39
N ARG A 223 8.49 -23.05 -6.40
CA ARG A 223 7.94 -23.69 -5.20
C ARG A 223 8.97 -24.70 -4.70
N ARG A 224 9.19 -24.75 -3.39
CA ARG A 224 10.11 -25.70 -2.76
C ARG A 224 9.34 -26.70 -1.94
N THR A 225 9.74 -27.96 -1.99
CA THR A 225 9.20 -29.03 -1.13
C THR A 225 10.04 -29.18 0.14
N ARG A 226 11.31 -28.75 0.12
CA ARG A 226 12.26 -28.83 1.23
C ARG A 226 12.68 -27.43 1.73
N PRO A 227 12.98 -27.26 3.03
CA PRO A 227 13.43 -25.98 3.57
C PRO A 227 14.86 -25.66 3.14
N VAL A 228 15.13 -24.38 2.86
CA VAL A 228 16.48 -23.89 2.54
C VAL A 228 17.32 -23.61 3.80
N TYR A 229 18.63 -23.56 3.60
CA TYR A 229 19.63 -23.30 4.62
C TYR A 229 20.17 -21.87 4.51
N SER A 230 20.64 -21.32 5.62
CA SER A 230 21.39 -20.07 5.69
C SER A 230 22.84 -20.38 6.07
N ILE A 231 23.78 -20.19 5.15
CA ILE A 231 25.22 -20.35 5.34
C ILE A 231 25.87 -18.97 5.19
N ASP A 232 26.49 -18.46 6.26
CA ASP A 232 27.06 -17.10 6.34
C ASP A 232 26.10 -15.98 5.89
N GLY A 233 24.80 -16.20 6.13
CA GLY A 233 23.72 -15.29 5.71
C GLY A 233 23.42 -15.28 4.21
N ARG A 234 24.02 -16.18 3.43
CA ARG A 234 23.60 -16.54 2.06
C ARG A 234 22.61 -17.71 2.13
N ILE A 235 21.68 -17.77 1.19
CA ILE A 235 20.81 -18.95 1.04
C ILE A 235 21.60 -20.04 0.33
N ALA A 236 21.57 -21.24 0.91
CA ALA A 236 21.97 -22.47 0.25
C ALA A 236 20.72 -23.33 0.04
N ASP A 237 20.53 -23.73 -1.20
CA ASP A 237 19.43 -24.56 -1.66
C ASP A 237 20.03 -25.87 -2.18
N PHE A 238 19.55 -27.00 -1.67
CA PHE A 238 20.05 -28.35 -1.99
C PHE A 238 18.96 -29.21 -2.62
N GLU A 239 17.80 -28.62 -2.92
CA GLU A 239 16.82 -29.20 -3.82
C GLU A 239 17.44 -29.14 -5.23
N LEU A 240 17.79 -30.30 -5.79
CA LEU A 240 18.23 -30.41 -7.18
C LEU A 240 17.10 -29.87 -8.06
N ASP A 241 17.43 -29.04 -9.04
CA ASP A 241 16.46 -28.71 -10.08
C ASP A 241 16.29 -29.95 -10.96
N ASP A 242 15.05 -30.44 -11.15
CA ASP A 242 14.74 -31.66 -11.91
C ASP A 242 15.02 -31.53 -13.44
N GLU A 243 15.86 -30.59 -13.87
CA GLU A 243 16.25 -30.33 -15.26
C GLU A 243 17.49 -31.14 -15.73
N ASP A 244 17.96 -32.10 -14.95
CA ASP A 244 19.04 -33.03 -15.34
C ASP A 244 18.53 -34.23 -16.18
N GLY A 245 17.39 -34.08 -16.85
CA GLY A 245 16.80 -35.04 -17.81
C GLY A 245 17.56 -35.17 -19.15
N SER A 246 18.88 -34.93 -19.13
CA SER A 246 19.78 -35.00 -20.28
C SER A 246 20.66 -36.24 -20.16
N SER A 247 20.26 -37.32 -20.84
CA SER A 247 21.18 -38.42 -21.18
C SER A 247 21.05 -38.72 -22.67
N GLU A 248 22.19 -38.75 -23.35
CA GLU A 248 22.27 -38.84 -24.81
C GLU A 248 21.92 -40.26 -25.31
N ALA A 249 21.12 -40.34 -26.37
CA ALA A 249 20.87 -41.56 -27.12
C ALA A 249 20.75 -41.25 -28.62
N GLU A 250 21.92 -41.22 -29.27
CA GLU A 250 22.25 -41.38 -30.69
C GLU A 250 21.14 -41.37 -31.77
N THR A 251 21.21 -40.33 -32.61
CA THR A 251 21.08 -40.34 -34.09
C THR A 251 20.36 -41.50 -34.81
N SER A 252 19.17 -41.23 -35.35
CA SER A 252 18.80 -41.52 -36.76
C SER A 252 17.47 -40.85 -37.17
N PRO A 253 17.18 -40.67 -38.48
CA PRO A 253 16.38 -39.55 -38.95
C PRO A 253 14.97 -39.88 -39.47
N GLU A 254 14.17 -38.81 -39.57
CA GLU A 254 13.04 -38.58 -40.50
C GLU A 254 11.94 -39.66 -40.67
N ALA A 255 10.71 -39.32 -40.25
CA ALA A 255 9.63 -38.93 -41.16
C ALA A 255 8.24 -39.10 -40.50
N TRP A 256 7.54 -37.99 -40.25
CA TRP A 256 6.11 -38.07 -39.92
C TRP A 256 5.32 -38.46 -41.18
N SER A 257 4.57 -39.56 -41.11
CA SER A 257 3.49 -39.87 -42.05
C SER A 257 2.30 -40.54 -41.36
N CYS A 258 1.26 -39.72 -41.17
CA CYS A 258 -0.16 -39.99 -41.32
C CYS A 258 -0.71 -41.40 -40.95
N GLN A 259 -1.68 -41.47 -40.02
CA GLN A 259 -3.12 -41.50 -40.36
C GLN A 259 -4.03 -41.61 -39.12
N SER A 260 -5.24 -41.04 -39.23
CA SER A 260 -6.36 -41.25 -38.28
C SER A 260 -7.05 -42.59 -38.52
N PRO A 261 -8.01 -43.00 -37.67
CA PRO A 261 -9.41 -42.72 -38.04
C PRO A 261 -10.35 -42.34 -36.87
N LEU A 262 -11.44 -41.64 -37.20
CA LEU A 262 -12.62 -41.51 -36.33
C LEU A 262 -13.39 -42.85 -36.24
N PRO A 263 -14.35 -42.97 -35.29
CA PRO A 263 -15.74 -43.04 -35.77
C PRO A 263 -16.77 -42.15 -35.06
N GLN A 264 -17.83 -41.88 -35.83
CA GLN A 264 -19.14 -41.27 -35.50
C GLN A 264 -20.22 -42.38 -35.50
N THR A 265 -21.43 -42.29 -34.91
CA THR A 265 -22.11 -41.28 -34.06
C THR A 265 -23.33 -41.93 -33.38
N SER A 266 -23.65 -41.59 -32.13
CA SER A 266 -25.02 -41.72 -31.58
C SER A 266 -25.16 -40.97 -30.24
N SER A 267 -26.22 -40.27 -29.87
CA SER A 267 -27.35 -39.64 -30.56
C SER A 267 -28.18 -38.97 -29.45
N ALA A 268 -28.58 -37.71 -29.63
CA ALA A 268 -29.68 -36.99 -28.97
C ALA A 268 -30.08 -37.32 -27.51
N CYS A 269 -29.85 -36.34 -26.62
CA CYS A 269 -30.99 -35.71 -25.92
C CYS A 269 -30.73 -34.21 -25.68
N THR A 270 -31.41 -33.36 -26.45
CA THR A 270 -31.46 -31.91 -26.22
C THR A 270 -32.33 -31.61 -25.00
N ALA A 271 -31.71 -31.28 -23.88
CA ALA A 271 -32.35 -30.55 -22.80
C ALA A 271 -31.84 -29.10 -22.84
N HIS A 272 -32.65 -28.20 -23.40
CA HIS A 272 -32.45 -26.76 -23.22
C HIS A 272 -32.72 -26.42 -21.74
N ALA A 273 -31.68 -26.54 -20.91
CA ALA A 273 -31.62 -25.81 -19.65
C ALA A 273 -31.58 -24.32 -20.01
N GLY A 274 -32.74 -23.68 -20.04
CA GLY A 274 -32.85 -22.25 -20.26
C GLY A 274 -32.10 -21.55 -19.14
N ASP A 275 -30.94 -20.97 -19.47
CA ASP A 275 -30.18 -20.14 -18.55
C ASP A 275 -31.02 -18.90 -18.25
N ARG A 276 -31.83 -18.99 -17.19
CA ARG A 276 -32.41 -17.84 -16.53
C ARG A 276 -31.26 -17.18 -15.78
N THR A 277 -30.42 -16.46 -16.51
CA THR A 277 -29.45 -15.54 -15.93
C THR A 277 -30.27 -14.48 -15.19
N GLU A 278 -30.57 -14.73 -13.91
CA GLU A 278 -31.32 -13.78 -13.09
C GLU A 278 -30.57 -12.45 -13.10
N GLU A 279 -31.22 -11.41 -13.62
CA GLU A 279 -30.60 -10.12 -13.85
C GLU A 279 -30.18 -9.50 -12.51
N ILE A 280 -28.88 -9.61 -12.20
CA ILE A 280 -28.34 -9.24 -10.88
C ILE A 280 -28.53 -7.74 -10.71
N THR A 281 -29.50 -7.36 -9.87
CA THR A 281 -29.81 -5.96 -9.58
C THR A 281 -28.56 -5.17 -9.17
N VAL A 282 -28.54 -3.89 -9.52
CA VAL A 282 -27.43 -2.96 -9.21
C VAL A 282 -27.06 -3.00 -7.72
N ARG A 283 -28.06 -3.07 -6.83
CA ARG A 283 -27.91 -3.22 -5.37
C ARG A 283 -27.19 -4.49 -4.95
N GLU A 284 -27.54 -5.62 -5.57
CA GLU A 284 -26.90 -6.91 -5.26
C GLU A 284 -25.48 -6.95 -5.82
N MET A 285 -25.28 -6.44 -7.03
CA MET A 285 -23.97 -6.30 -7.65
C MET A 285 -23.03 -5.41 -6.81
N SER A 286 -23.50 -4.28 -6.31
CA SER A 286 -22.72 -3.40 -5.44
C SER A 286 -22.43 -4.01 -4.08
N SER A 287 -23.37 -4.75 -3.50
CA SER A 287 -23.17 -5.48 -2.24
C SER A 287 -22.07 -6.55 -2.39
N ARG A 288 -22.12 -7.35 -3.47
CA ARG A 288 -21.08 -8.33 -3.82
C ARG A 288 -19.72 -7.67 -4.11
N THR A 289 -19.71 -6.52 -4.78
CA THR A 289 -18.49 -5.74 -5.08
C THR A 289 -17.83 -5.22 -3.81
N LEU A 290 -18.62 -4.62 -2.91
CA LEU A 290 -18.16 -4.12 -1.63
C LEU A 290 -17.62 -5.23 -0.73
N GLN A 291 -18.33 -6.37 -0.65
CA GLN A 291 -17.87 -7.52 0.11
C GLN A 291 -16.55 -8.10 -0.45
N SER A 292 -16.41 -8.15 -1.78
CA SER A 292 -15.16 -8.60 -2.43
C SER A 292 -13.98 -7.67 -2.09
N TRP A 293 -14.21 -6.36 -1.96
CA TRP A 293 -13.18 -5.42 -1.52
C TRP A 293 -12.78 -5.63 -0.04
N LEU A 294 -13.76 -5.86 0.84
CA LEU A 294 -13.52 -6.14 2.26
C LEU A 294 -12.77 -7.48 2.45
N GLU A 295 -13.15 -8.53 1.72
CA GLU A 295 -12.46 -9.82 1.71
C GLU A 295 -11.01 -9.69 1.21
N MET A 296 -10.80 -9.02 0.07
CA MET A 296 -9.46 -8.79 -0.49
C MET A 296 -8.56 -8.03 0.50
N ARG A 297 -9.06 -6.96 1.14
CA ARG A 297 -8.28 -6.18 2.12
C ARG A 297 -7.97 -6.98 3.39
N SER A 298 -8.97 -7.61 3.98
CA SER A 298 -8.81 -8.38 5.23
C SER A 298 -7.92 -9.62 5.03
N GLY A 299 -8.07 -10.33 3.91
CA GLY A 299 -7.16 -11.40 3.50
C GLY A 299 -5.74 -10.89 3.23
N GLY A 300 -5.58 -9.74 2.57
CA GLY A 300 -4.28 -9.07 2.41
C GLY A 300 -3.58 -8.82 3.75
N VAL A 301 -4.28 -8.27 4.75
CA VAL A 301 -3.76 -8.11 6.12
C VAL A 301 -3.32 -9.45 6.72
N ARG A 302 -4.10 -10.53 6.53
CA ARG A 302 -3.75 -11.87 7.03
C ARG A 302 -2.47 -12.42 6.38
N LEU A 303 -2.31 -12.27 5.06
CA LEU A 303 -1.11 -12.68 4.33
C LEU A 303 0.13 -11.91 4.79
N MET A 304 0.01 -10.58 4.96
CA MET A 304 1.11 -9.71 5.38
C MET A 304 1.66 -10.01 6.78
N ARG A 305 0.95 -10.77 7.63
CA ARG A 305 1.46 -11.25 8.93
C ARG A 305 2.60 -12.26 8.81
N LYS A 306 2.76 -12.91 7.65
CA LYS A 306 3.79 -13.93 7.39
C LYS A 306 4.62 -13.61 6.15
N TYR A 307 3.98 -13.14 5.08
CA TYR A 307 4.66 -12.73 3.85
C TYR A 307 5.05 -11.25 3.95
N GLY A 308 6.35 -11.00 4.12
CA GLY A 308 6.88 -9.64 4.20
C GLY A 308 6.60 -8.82 2.94
N VAL A 309 6.21 -7.56 3.15
CA VAL A 309 6.03 -6.55 2.11
C VAL A 309 6.68 -5.26 2.60
N VAL A 310 7.35 -4.53 1.71
CA VAL A 310 8.00 -3.26 2.01
C VAL A 310 7.51 -2.13 1.12
N THR A 311 7.35 -0.94 1.70
CA THR A 311 7.09 0.32 0.97
C THR A 311 8.34 1.19 1.00
N CYS A 312 8.53 2.03 -0.02
CA CYS A 312 9.39 3.19 0.14
C CYS A 312 8.74 4.18 1.12
N GLY A 313 9.52 4.75 2.03
CA GLY A 313 9.05 5.77 2.98
C GLY A 313 8.75 7.14 2.35
N TYR A 314 9.04 7.37 1.05
CA TYR A 314 8.86 8.69 0.41
C TYR A 314 8.11 8.64 -0.93
N CYS A 315 7.89 7.47 -1.54
CA CYS A 315 7.14 7.35 -2.79
C CYS A 315 6.15 6.17 -2.71
N PRO A 316 5.14 6.09 -3.61
CA PRO A 316 4.16 5.01 -3.63
C PRO A 316 4.69 3.64 -4.07
N ASP A 317 6.01 3.46 -4.17
CA ASP A 317 6.62 2.24 -4.72
C ASP A 317 6.77 1.18 -3.63
N VAL A 318 6.39 -0.05 -3.96
CA VAL A 318 6.27 -1.19 -3.03
C VAL A 318 6.94 -2.43 -3.60
N GLN A 319 7.35 -3.35 -2.73
CA GLN A 319 7.88 -4.65 -3.11
C GLN A 319 7.37 -5.72 -2.14
N VAL A 320 6.75 -6.78 -2.68
CA VAL A 320 6.48 -8.01 -1.94
C VAL A 320 7.77 -8.81 -1.86
N GLY A 321 8.03 -9.45 -0.72
CA GLY A 321 9.24 -10.20 -0.42
C GLY A 321 10.00 -9.64 0.78
N PRO A 322 11.01 -10.37 1.28
CA PRO A 322 11.74 -10.01 2.50
C PRO A 322 12.63 -8.78 2.34
N LYS A 323 12.85 -8.30 1.11
CA LYS A 323 13.79 -7.23 0.79
C LYS A 323 13.26 -6.42 -0.40
N GLY A 324 13.39 -5.09 -0.33
CA GLY A 324 13.05 -4.21 -1.45
C GLY A 324 14.09 -4.24 -2.58
N HIS A 325 13.65 -3.94 -3.81
CA HIS A 325 14.50 -3.93 -5.00
C HIS A 325 15.64 -2.90 -4.92
N LYS A 326 16.70 -3.14 -5.71
CA LYS A 326 17.85 -2.23 -5.86
C LYS A 326 17.74 -1.29 -7.06
N VAL A 327 16.59 -1.26 -7.76
CA VAL A 327 16.39 -0.33 -8.88
C VAL A 327 16.46 1.12 -8.39
N ARG A 328 17.49 1.85 -8.84
CA ARG A 328 17.64 3.31 -8.66
C ARG A 328 16.62 4.07 -9.52
N MET A 329 15.39 4.22 -9.04
CA MET A 329 14.30 4.94 -9.74
C MET A 329 13.43 5.81 -8.83
N CYS A 330 13.79 5.97 -7.55
CA CYS A 330 13.09 6.84 -6.63
C CYS A 330 13.28 8.31 -7.06
N LYS A 331 12.17 9.02 -7.25
CA LYS A 331 12.13 10.46 -7.61
C LYS A 331 11.63 11.36 -6.48
N ALA A 332 11.51 10.83 -5.26
CA ALA A 332 10.94 11.55 -4.13
C ALA A 332 11.98 12.36 -3.32
N SER A 333 11.51 13.03 -2.27
CA SER A 333 12.33 13.87 -1.38
C SER A 333 13.65 13.20 -0.97
N LYS A 334 14.74 13.96 -1.08
CA LYS A 334 16.12 13.56 -0.79
C LYS A 334 16.62 12.32 -1.58
N HIS A 335 16.07 12.03 -2.76
CA HIS A 335 16.53 10.89 -3.58
C HIS A 335 17.98 11.00 -4.10
N GLN A 336 18.47 12.22 -4.37
CA GLN A 336 19.87 12.45 -4.80
C GLN A 336 20.87 11.98 -3.75
N GLN A 337 20.60 12.28 -2.47
CA GLN A 337 21.39 11.80 -1.31
C GLN A 337 21.35 10.27 -1.13
N ARG A 338 20.50 9.57 -1.87
CA ARG A 338 20.38 8.10 -1.88
C ARG A 338 20.73 7.48 -3.24
N ASP A 339 21.28 8.26 -4.19
CA ASP A 339 21.59 7.79 -5.54
C ASP A 339 20.37 7.10 -6.21
N GLY A 340 19.23 7.78 -6.14
CA GLY A 340 17.95 7.28 -6.68
C GLY A 340 17.38 6.05 -5.96
N GLN A 341 17.96 5.60 -4.84
CA GLN A 341 17.47 4.42 -4.11
C GLN A 341 16.26 4.72 -3.22
N HIS A 342 15.48 3.66 -3.01
CA HIS A 342 14.26 3.66 -2.22
C HIS A 342 14.58 3.49 -0.74
N ALA A 343 13.92 4.26 0.12
CA ALA A 343 14.09 4.19 1.56
C ALA A 343 13.08 3.18 2.13
N TRP A 344 13.36 1.89 1.96
CA TRP A 344 12.45 0.79 2.34
C TRP A 344 12.10 0.79 3.84
N GLN A 345 10.87 0.37 4.15
CA GLN A 345 10.33 0.08 5.48
C GLN A 345 9.20 -0.95 5.36
N GLU A 346 8.76 -1.53 6.49
CA GLU A 346 7.57 -2.39 6.56
C GLU A 346 6.34 -1.64 5.99
N ALA A 347 5.56 -2.35 5.16
CA ALA A 347 4.32 -1.84 4.56
C ALA A 347 3.08 -2.19 5.39
N THR A 348 2.00 -1.42 5.23
CA THR A 348 0.63 -1.81 5.65
C THR A 348 -0.20 -2.26 4.46
N VAL A 349 -1.43 -2.74 4.70
CA VAL A 349 -2.37 -3.06 3.62
C VAL A 349 -2.70 -1.83 2.77
N ASP A 350 -2.65 -0.62 3.33
CA ASP A 350 -2.92 0.64 2.61
C ASP A 350 -1.78 1.01 1.63
N ASP A 351 -0.59 0.44 1.79
CA ASP A 351 0.49 0.60 0.81
C ASP A 351 0.28 -0.28 -0.43
N ILE A 352 -0.45 -1.40 -0.34
CA ILE A 352 -0.72 -2.32 -1.47
C ILE A 352 -2.16 -2.29 -1.98
N VAL A 353 -3.09 -1.77 -1.18
CA VAL A 353 -4.48 -1.45 -1.54
C VAL A 353 -4.79 -0.04 -1.00
N PRO A 354 -4.34 1.05 -1.67
CA PRO A 354 -4.54 2.41 -1.21
C PRO A 354 -6.02 2.81 -1.08
N LEU A 355 -6.31 3.63 -0.08
CA LEU A 355 -7.62 4.24 0.16
C LEU A 355 -7.67 5.65 -0.45
N ASN A 356 -8.38 5.83 -1.57
CA ASN A 356 -8.72 7.16 -2.07
C ASN A 356 -9.98 7.66 -1.33
N HIS A 357 -9.90 8.78 -0.61
CA HIS A 357 -10.98 9.26 0.26
C HIS A 357 -11.80 10.39 -0.40
N VAL A 358 -13.04 10.08 -0.76
CA VAL A 358 -13.99 10.97 -1.43
C VAL A 358 -14.98 11.56 -0.44
N TRP A 359 -15.62 12.67 -0.80
CA TRP A 359 -16.69 13.29 -0.01
C TRP A 359 -17.98 12.47 -0.08
N HIS A 360 -18.60 12.26 1.08
CA HIS A 360 -19.89 11.59 1.23
C HIS A 360 -20.94 12.58 1.71
N VAL A 361 -22.16 12.50 1.17
CA VAL A 361 -23.35 13.15 1.70
C VAL A 361 -24.52 12.19 1.51
N ARG A 362 -25.39 12.08 2.51
CA ARG A 362 -26.65 11.35 2.38
C ARG A 362 -27.59 12.10 1.46
N ASP A 363 -28.02 11.40 0.43
CA ASP A 363 -29.19 11.71 -0.41
C ASP A 363 -29.38 13.22 -0.73
N PRO A 364 -28.37 13.89 -1.33
CA PRO A 364 -28.59 15.22 -1.87
C PRO A 364 -29.63 15.09 -3.01
N ALA A 365 -30.69 15.90 -2.96
CA ALA A 365 -31.83 15.83 -3.88
C ALA A 365 -31.38 15.91 -5.36
N GLY A 366 -31.17 14.73 -5.95
CA GLY A 366 -30.48 14.55 -7.21
C GLY A 366 -28.97 14.86 -7.16
N ASP A 367 -28.17 14.12 -7.95
CA ASP A 367 -26.79 14.47 -8.31
C ASP A 367 -26.69 15.78 -9.17
N SER A 368 -27.75 16.60 -9.16
CA SER A 368 -27.95 17.87 -9.86
C SER A 368 -27.35 19.08 -9.16
N VAL A 369 -27.02 18.98 -7.86
CA VAL A 369 -26.41 20.08 -7.09
C VAL A 369 -25.02 19.65 -6.58
N PRO A 370 -23.93 20.39 -6.90
CA PRO A 370 -22.61 20.06 -6.39
C PRO A 370 -22.52 20.28 -4.87
N LEU A 371 -21.59 19.58 -4.22
CA LEU A 371 -21.31 19.83 -2.80
C LEU A 371 -20.63 21.20 -2.62
N ALA A 372 -21.30 22.10 -1.89
CA ALA A 372 -20.84 23.46 -1.56
C ALA A 372 -19.57 23.44 -0.69
N ASN A 373 -18.72 24.47 -0.79
CA ASN A 373 -17.50 24.57 0.02
C ASN A 373 -17.79 24.99 1.48
N GLU A 374 -18.86 25.74 1.65
CA GLU A 374 -19.33 26.38 2.88
C GLU A 374 -19.84 25.30 3.86
N LEU A 375 -20.63 24.37 3.34
CA LEU A 375 -21.16 23.20 4.06
C LEU A 375 -20.14 22.06 4.27
N LYS A 376 -18.88 22.23 3.85
CA LYS A 376 -17.81 21.21 3.97
C LYS A 376 -17.64 20.67 5.39
N ARG A 377 -17.98 21.43 6.43
CA ARG A 377 -17.89 20.98 7.83
C ARG A 377 -18.98 19.99 8.27
N TYR A 378 -20.01 19.76 7.45
CA TYR A 378 -21.12 18.83 7.75
C TYR A 378 -21.04 17.50 6.98
N TYR A 379 -20.32 17.48 5.86
CA TYR A 379 -20.22 16.30 5.01
C TYR A 379 -19.43 15.15 5.67
N GLY A 380 -19.55 13.95 5.13
CA GLY A 380 -18.72 12.81 5.47
C GLY A 380 -17.53 12.62 4.52
N LYS A 381 -16.72 11.62 4.82
CA LYS A 381 -15.71 11.04 3.93
C LYS A 381 -15.88 9.52 3.85
N ALA A 382 -15.48 8.93 2.73
CA ALA A 382 -15.43 7.47 2.58
C ALA A 382 -14.32 7.07 1.61
N PRO A 383 -13.80 5.84 1.68
CA PRO A 383 -13.07 5.26 0.56
C PRO A 383 -13.93 5.24 -0.71
N ALA A 384 -13.36 5.59 -1.87
CA ALA A 384 -14.06 5.71 -3.14
C ALA A 384 -14.85 4.43 -3.53
N VAL A 385 -14.31 3.25 -3.21
CA VAL A 385 -14.99 1.96 -3.43
C VAL A 385 -16.23 1.81 -2.54
N VAL A 386 -16.17 2.28 -1.29
CA VAL A 386 -17.30 2.25 -0.34
C VAL A 386 -18.38 3.21 -0.81
N GLU A 387 -18.02 4.46 -1.13
CA GLU A 387 -18.95 5.47 -1.65
C GLU A 387 -19.67 4.98 -2.92
N LEU A 388 -18.92 4.47 -3.90
CA LEU A 388 -19.47 3.95 -5.14
C LEU A 388 -20.47 2.81 -4.90
N CYS A 389 -20.13 1.85 -4.04
CA CYS A 389 -21.02 0.73 -3.76
C CYS A 389 -22.26 1.16 -2.96
N VAL A 390 -22.10 2.09 -2.00
CA VAL A 390 -23.22 2.61 -1.19
C VAL A 390 -24.19 3.43 -2.05
N ARG A 391 -23.70 4.29 -2.96
CA ARG A 391 -24.57 4.99 -3.93
C ARG A 391 -25.30 4.03 -4.88
N ALA A 392 -24.70 2.87 -5.19
CA ALA A 392 -25.35 1.78 -5.93
C ALA A 392 -26.36 0.97 -5.07
N GLY A 393 -26.56 1.33 -3.81
CA GLY A 393 -27.54 0.72 -2.91
C GLY A 393 -26.98 -0.36 -1.98
N ALA A 394 -25.66 -0.60 -1.95
CA ALA A 394 -25.04 -1.50 -0.97
C ALA A 394 -25.20 -0.98 0.47
N PRO A 395 -25.33 -1.87 1.47
CA PRO A 395 -25.38 -1.46 2.87
C PRO A 395 -24.05 -0.82 3.32
N VAL A 396 -24.14 0.24 4.13
CA VAL A 396 -22.94 0.92 4.66
C VAL A 396 -22.22 0.02 5.66
N PRO A 397 -20.92 -0.29 5.47
CA PRO A 397 -20.16 -1.09 6.43
C PRO A 397 -19.97 -0.32 7.74
N ALA A 398 -20.19 -1.00 8.87
CA ALA A 398 -20.12 -0.38 10.21
C ALA A 398 -18.81 0.41 10.46
N GLN A 399 -17.68 -0.12 10.00
CA GLN A 399 -16.35 0.49 10.14
C GLN A 399 -16.14 1.83 9.39
N TYR A 400 -17.10 2.27 8.56
CA TYR A 400 -17.07 3.58 7.88
C TYR A 400 -18.21 4.50 8.31
N ARG A 401 -19.10 4.07 9.24
CA ARG A 401 -20.30 4.83 9.61
C ARG A 401 -19.97 6.20 10.23
N SER A 402 -18.94 6.27 11.09
CA SER A 402 -18.44 7.52 11.67
C SER A 402 -17.83 8.42 10.60
N MET A 403 -16.98 7.86 9.74
CA MET A 403 -16.25 8.60 8.71
C MET A 403 -17.23 9.24 7.71
N MET A 404 -18.30 8.50 7.38
CA MET A 404 -19.39 8.95 6.51
C MET A 404 -20.35 9.93 7.22
N ARG A 405 -20.22 10.12 8.53
CA ARG A 405 -21.00 11.07 9.35
C ARG A 405 -22.51 10.92 9.16
N LEU A 406 -22.97 9.66 9.23
CA LEU A 406 -24.38 9.28 9.08
C LEU A 406 -25.29 9.72 10.25
N ASP A 407 -24.71 10.38 11.24
CA ASP A 407 -25.31 11.04 12.39
C ASP A 407 -25.52 12.55 12.17
N VAL A 408 -24.87 13.14 11.15
CA VAL A 408 -24.95 14.57 10.83
C VAL A 408 -25.91 14.80 9.66
N VAL A 409 -26.81 15.77 9.84
CA VAL A 409 -27.63 16.31 8.75
C VAL A 409 -27.02 17.65 8.31
N PRO A 410 -26.50 17.77 7.07
CA PRO A 410 -26.09 19.06 6.53
C PRO A 410 -27.31 19.98 6.37
N PRO A 411 -27.23 21.26 6.78
CA PRO A 411 -28.26 22.24 6.48
C PRO A 411 -28.32 22.51 4.97
N ALA A 412 -29.43 23.07 4.51
CA ALA A 412 -29.59 23.50 3.13
C ALA A 412 -28.61 24.64 2.78
N ARG A 413 -28.42 24.92 1.48
CA ARG A 413 -27.46 25.94 1.02
C ARG A 413 -27.84 27.35 1.47
N ASP A 414 -29.14 27.63 1.52
CA ASP A 414 -29.78 28.87 1.98
C ASP A 414 -29.87 28.97 3.51
N GLU A 415 -29.90 27.84 4.22
CA GLU A 415 -29.82 27.78 5.69
C GLU A 415 -28.40 27.99 6.24
N TYR A 416 -27.37 28.04 5.38
CA TYR A 416 -25.97 28.14 5.82
C TYR A 416 -25.71 29.35 6.73
N ASP A 417 -26.25 30.52 6.40
CA ASP A 417 -26.06 31.75 7.17
C ASP A 417 -26.74 31.71 8.56
N LEU A 418 -27.69 30.78 8.76
CA LEU A 418 -28.36 30.55 10.06
C LEU A 418 -27.51 29.70 11.01
N VAL A 419 -26.48 29.02 10.50
CA VAL A 419 -25.61 28.13 11.27
C VAL A 419 -24.13 28.53 11.24
N ALA A 420 -23.77 29.58 10.48
CA ALA A 420 -22.41 29.92 10.03
C ALA A 420 -21.38 30.07 11.15
#